data_AF-A0A938UTE4-F1
#
_entry.id   AF-A0A938UTE4-F1
#
_cell.length_a   1.000
_cell.length_b   1.000
_cell.length_c   1.000
_cell.angle_alpha   90.00
_cell.angle_beta   90.00
_cell.angle_gamma   90.00
#
_symmetry.space_group_name_H-M   'P 1'
#
loop_
_entity.id
_entity.type
_entity.pdbx_description
1 polymer ?
#
loop_
_entity_poly.entity_id
_entity_poly.type
_entity_poly.pdbx_seq_one_letter_code
_entity_poly.pdbx_strand_id
1 'polypeptide(L)'
;MRSFIGLPPAAATLLWAGLAVAAPEDALKFLQNTGQSGVAQNVGLDAAKKSEVEAIASDLSGKVGGKAYFILLKRDEDPEPYGGLYERLNMKGKDVLVASNGTKWEVKVAALSHEAKQAAVDRALASSGDVKPIPRLKILSNELHLALSQTQGKRLSWNEFQSANAGKGWDGTRMSREYETYKATGHTSGGAIATVGHTAPITHTSSSSGWGTWAFLGVVVAAVVGIVIWRRRKRDGDLGAELKQTLQHPEAVLADVVMNMDGLEEHPRFGQLMDAYSACENKLKDLKNGAPTREAVSKARALNDEANRVRRMFDEAKMAR
;
A
#
# COMPACT_ATOMS: atom_id res chain seq x y z
N MET A 1 3.36 57.24 27.71
CA MET A 1 3.95 55.89 27.55
C MET A 1 2.82 54.88 27.60
N ARG A 2 2.39 54.36 26.44
CA ARG A 2 1.30 53.37 26.34
C ARG A 2 1.93 52.00 26.14
N SER A 3 1.84 51.14 27.16
CA SER A 3 2.30 49.76 27.10
C SER A 3 1.35 48.95 26.21
N PHE A 4 1.92 48.40 25.13
CA PHE A 4 1.30 47.37 24.30
C PHE A 4 1.20 46.08 25.12
N ILE A 5 -0.02 45.70 25.49
CA ILE A 5 -0.32 44.33 25.92
C ILE A 5 -0.57 43.54 24.64
N GLY A 6 0.39 42.69 24.28
CA GLY A 6 0.26 41.75 23.18
C GLY A 6 -0.88 40.78 23.47
N LEU A 7 -1.97 40.91 22.70
CA LEU A 7 -2.94 39.83 22.55
C LEU A 7 -2.23 38.65 21.88
N PRO A 8 -2.27 37.43 22.45
CA PRO A 8 -1.86 36.25 21.72
C PRO A 8 -2.76 36.07 20.49
N PRO A 9 -2.23 35.63 19.34
CA PRO A 9 -3.05 35.32 18.18
C PRO A 9 -4.08 34.28 18.61
N ALA A 10 -5.35 34.62 18.40
CA ALA A 10 -6.49 33.78 18.69
C ALA A 10 -6.22 32.37 18.15
N ALA A 11 -5.95 31.43 19.06
CA ALA A 11 -6.07 30.03 18.79
C ALA A 11 -7.51 29.81 18.33
N ALA A 12 -7.68 29.62 17.02
CA ALA A 12 -8.92 29.20 16.41
C ALA A 12 -9.27 27.82 16.96
N THR A 13 -9.84 27.82 18.16
CA THR A 13 -10.45 26.67 18.82
C THR A 13 -11.79 26.51 18.13
N LEU A 14 -11.75 26.14 16.84
CA LEU A 14 -12.93 25.68 16.13
C LEU A 14 -13.36 24.41 16.85
N LEU A 15 -14.54 24.48 17.46
CA LEU A 15 -15.27 23.33 17.95
C LEU A 15 -15.51 22.38 16.77
N TRP A 16 -14.59 21.45 16.53
CA TRP A 16 -14.78 20.36 15.58
C TRP A 16 -15.62 19.28 16.25
N ALA A 17 -16.94 19.49 16.24
CA ALA A 17 -17.88 18.40 16.43
C ALA A 17 -17.52 17.29 15.44
N GLY A 18 -17.20 16.11 15.95
CA GLY A 18 -16.86 14.94 15.15
C GLY A 18 -18.01 14.60 14.22
N LEU A 19 -17.95 15.09 12.99
CA LEU A 19 -18.83 14.61 11.95
C LEU A 19 -18.40 13.18 11.64
N ALA A 20 -19.27 12.21 11.92
CA ALA A 20 -19.14 10.90 11.32
C ALA A 20 -19.36 11.09 9.81
N VAL A 21 -18.27 11.06 9.06
CA VAL A 21 -18.27 11.34 7.63
C VAL A 21 -18.79 10.09 6.89
N ALA A 22 -20.11 9.91 6.89
CA ALA A 22 -20.77 8.75 6.31
C ALA A 22 -20.63 8.68 4.78
N ALA A 23 -20.52 9.84 4.11
CA ALA A 23 -20.46 9.93 2.66
C ALA A 23 -19.22 10.70 2.16
N PRO A 24 -18.71 10.40 0.95
CA PRO A 24 -17.63 11.15 0.32
C PRO A 24 -17.89 12.66 0.21
N GLU A 25 -19.15 13.08 0.03
CA GLU A 25 -19.53 14.50 -0.04
C GLU A 25 -19.29 15.26 1.25
N ASP A 26 -19.57 14.62 2.39
CA ASP A 26 -19.33 15.22 3.70
C ASP A 26 -17.82 15.29 3.97
N ALA A 27 -17.06 14.29 3.50
CA ALA A 27 -15.61 14.28 3.58
C ALA A 27 -15.02 15.43 2.78
N LEU A 28 -15.54 15.66 1.58
CA LEU A 28 -15.12 16.74 0.71
C LEU A 28 -15.33 18.09 1.38
N LYS A 29 -16.57 18.38 1.82
CA LYS A 29 -16.91 19.64 2.48
C LYS A 29 -16.06 19.88 3.72
N PHE A 30 -15.82 18.83 4.50
CA PHE A 30 -14.93 18.88 5.66
C PHE A 30 -13.50 19.24 5.24
N LEU A 31 -12.91 18.45 4.34
CA LEU A 31 -11.50 18.58 3.96
C LEU A 31 -11.21 19.91 3.24
N GLN A 32 -12.15 20.44 2.47
CA GLN A 32 -12.05 21.77 1.84
C GLN A 32 -11.79 22.89 2.86
N ASN A 33 -12.25 22.72 4.10
CA ASN A 33 -12.10 23.70 5.18
C ASN A 33 -10.88 23.45 6.09
N THR A 34 -10.14 22.36 5.89
CA THR A 34 -9.04 21.94 6.80
C THR A 34 -7.66 22.52 6.47
N GLY A 35 -7.51 23.27 5.38
CA GLY A 35 -6.22 23.86 5.00
C GLY A 35 -5.27 22.83 4.37
N GLN A 36 -4.01 22.77 4.82
CA GLN A 36 -2.98 21.90 4.20
C GLN A 36 -3.00 20.46 4.69
N SER A 37 -3.55 20.18 5.87
CA SER A 37 -3.70 18.83 6.39
C SER A 37 -5.02 18.65 7.10
N GLY A 38 -5.56 17.43 7.09
CA GLY A 38 -6.90 17.18 7.60
C GLY A 38 -7.22 15.70 7.71
N VAL A 39 -8.05 15.36 8.70
CA VAL A 39 -8.48 13.98 8.97
C VAL A 39 -10.00 13.94 9.02
N ALA A 40 -10.60 13.33 8.00
CA ALA A 40 -12.02 12.97 8.02
C ALA A 40 -12.17 11.58 8.65
N GLN A 41 -13.18 11.39 9.50
CA GLN A 41 -13.40 10.11 10.17
C GLN A 41 -14.87 9.72 10.14
N ASN A 42 -15.13 8.44 9.89
CA ASN A 42 -16.44 7.80 10.05
C ASN A 42 -16.40 6.70 11.13
N VAL A 43 -15.24 6.53 11.76
CA VAL A 43 -15.05 5.62 12.90
C VAL A 43 -14.93 6.42 14.19
N GLY A 44 -15.47 5.87 15.29
CA GLY A 44 -15.35 6.47 16.61
C GLY A 44 -13.92 6.36 17.14
N LEU A 45 -13.05 7.28 16.75
CA LEU A 45 -11.74 7.44 17.37
C LEU A 45 -11.88 8.28 18.64
N ASP A 46 -11.19 7.87 19.69
CA ASP A 46 -10.99 8.72 20.86
C ASP A 46 -10.15 9.96 20.47
N ALA A 47 -10.27 11.03 21.26
CA ALA A 47 -9.63 12.31 20.97
C ALA A 47 -8.09 12.21 20.86
N ALA A 48 -7.46 11.31 21.64
CA ALA A 48 -6.02 11.11 21.62
C ALA A 48 -5.57 10.50 20.28
N LYS A 49 -6.26 9.45 19.81
CA LYS A 49 -6.02 8.84 18.51
C LYS A 49 -6.27 9.80 17.35
N LYS A 50 -7.32 10.61 17.45
CA LYS A 50 -7.62 11.63 16.43
C LYS A 50 -6.45 12.62 16.31
N SER A 51 -5.99 13.16 17.44
CA SER A 51 -4.85 14.07 17.48
C SER A 51 -3.57 13.43 16.93
N GLU A 52 -3.35 12.14 17.20
CA GLU A 52 -2.21 11.40 16.66
C GLU A 52 -2.26 11.29 15.13
N VAL A 53 -3.43 10.99 14.55
CA VAL A 53 -3.58 10.93 13.09
C VAL A 53 -3.45 12.31 12.44
N GLU A 54 -3.98 13.35 13.06
CA GLU A 54 -3.81 14.74 12.61
C GLU A 54 -2.34 15.15 12.62
N ALA A 55 -1.58 14.74 13.64
CA ALA A 55 -0.13 14.97 13.70
C ALA A 55 0.61 14.26 12.57
N ILE A 56 0.21 13.03 12.22
CA ILE A 56 0.79 12.30 11.07
C ILE A 56 0.49 13.01 9.75
N ALA A 57 -0.73 13.54 9.59
CA ALA A 57 -1.13 14.29 8.39
C ALA A 57 -0.30 15.55 8.23
N SER A 58 -0.15 16.30 9.32
CA SER A 58 0.63 17.53 9.36
C SER A 58 2.11 17.27 9.08
N ASP A 59 2.70 16.24 9.70
CA ASP A 59 4.09 15.83 9.46
C ASP A 59 4.32 15.42 7.99
N LEU A 60 3.41 14.62 7.42
CA LEU A 60 3.50 14.23 6.01
C LEU A 60 3.42 15.45 5.08
N SER A 61 2.45 16.33 5.31
CA SER A 61 2.28 17.58 4.55
C SER A 61 3.55 18.43 4.57
N GLY A 62 4.15 18.61 5.76
CA GLY A 62 5.40 19.35 5.91
C GLY A 62 6.58 18.70 5.19
N LYS A 63 6.69 17.36 5.26
CA LYS A 63 7.76 16.59 4.60
C LYS A 63 7.65 16.57 3.08
N VAL A 64 6.44 16.53 2.53
CA VAL A 64 6.24 16.49 1.07
C VAL A 64 6.14 17.87 0.44
N GLY A 65 5.88 18.91 1.25
CA GLY A 65 5.67 20.28 0.78
C GLY A 65 4.36 20.45 0.00
N GLY A 66 3.33 19.67 0.36
CA GLY A 66 2.02 19.61 -0.31
C GLY A 66 0.92 19.29 0.70
N LYS A 67 -0.32 19.15 0.23
CA LYS A 67 -1.47 18.81 1.08
C LYS A 67 -1.43 17.33 1.49
N ALA A 68 -1.83 17.02 2.71
CA ALA A 68 -1.97 15.63 3.15
C ALA A 68 -3.29 15.41 3.89
N TYR A 69 -4.15 14.57 3.33
CA TYR A 69 -5.46 14.25 3.90
C TYR A 69 -5.61 12.76 4.18
N PHE A 70 -6.13 12.45 5.37
CA PHE A 70 -6.50 11.10 5.76
C PHE A 70 -8.02 10.97 5.91
N ILE A 71 -8.56 9.86 5.43
CA ILE A 71 -9.97 9.50 5.59
C ILE A 71 -10.04 8.12 6.25
N LEU A 72 -10.56 8.07 7.48
CA LEU A 72 -10.64 6.85 8.28
C LEU A 72 -12.07 6.33 8.30
N LEU A 73 -12.27 5.18 7.70
CA LEU A 73 -13.57 4.57 7.43
C LEU A 73 -13.87 3.43 8.40
N LYS A 74 -15.14 3.03 8.49
CA LYS A 74 -15.53 1.81 9.20
C LYS A 74 -15.06 0.58 8.43
N ARG A 75 -14.88 -0.54 9.14
CA ARG A 75 -14.25 -1.76 8.61
C ARG A 75 -14.96 -2.34 7.36
N ASP A 76 -16.26 -2.14 7.26
CA ASP A 76 -17.15 -2.60 6.19
C ASP A 76 -17.28 -1.60 5.02
N GLU A 77 -16.81 -0.36 5.19
CA GLU A 77 -16.87 0.66 4.16
C GLU A 77 -15.72 0.54 3.17
N ASP A 78 -16.01 0.79 1.90
CA ASP A 78 -15.02 0.70 0.83
C ASP A 78 -14.30 2.05 0.66
N PRO A 79 -12.95 2.09 0.63
CA PRO A 79 -12.21 3.33 0.46
C PRO A 79 -12.15 3.84 -0.99
N GLU A 80 -12.45 2.99 -1.99
CA GLU A 80 -12.35 3.34 -3.40
C GLU A 80 -13.19 4.58 -3.81
N PRO A 81 -14.45 4.76 -3.37
CA PRO A 81 -15.24 5.95 -3.68
C PRO A 81 -14.62 7.27 -3.18
N TYR A 82 -13.80 7.20 -2.14
CA TYR A 82 -13.12 8.38 -1.59
C TYR A 82 -11.89 8.78 -2.43
N GLY A 83 -11.40 7.91 -3.31
CA GLY A 83 -10.31 8.22 -4.23
C GLY A 83 -10.62 9.39 -5.18
N GLY A 84 -11.88 9.51 -5.62
CA GLY A 84 -12.34 10.61 -6.49
C GLY A 84 -12.39 11.98 -5.80
N LEU A 85 -12.13 12.05 -4.50
CA LEU A 85 -12.00 13.32 -3.79
C LEU A 85 -10.68 14.02 -4.13
N TYR A 86 -9.67 13.30 -4.62
CA TYR A 86 -8.38 13.89 -4.98
C TYR A 86 -8.53 14.97 -6.06
N GLU A 87 -9.26 14.67 -7.14
CA GLU A 87 -9.53 15.64 -8.20
C GLU A 87 -10.43 16.78 -7.70
N ARG A 88 -11.43 16.45 -6.88
CA ARG A 88 -12.44 17.41 -6.37
C ARG A 88 -11.87 18.37 -5.32
N LEU A 89 -10.82 17.97 -4.60
CA LEU A 89 -10.03 18.80 -3.70
C LEU A 89 -8.96 19.62 -4.44
N ASN A 90 -8.91 19.51 -5.78
CA ASN A 90 -7.91 20.15 -6.64
C ASN A 90 -6.47 19.84 -6.20
N MET A 91 -6.24 18.58 -5.80
CA MET A 91 -4.93 18.10 -5.35
C MET A 91 -4.01 17.82 -6.54
N LYS A 92 -2.73 18.17 -6.42
CA LYS A 92 -1.76 18.11 -7.52
C LYS A 92 -0.38 17.67 -7.06
N GLY A 93 0.37 17.07 -7.99
CA GLY A 93 1.79 16.78 -7.78
C GLY A 93 2.05 15.92 -6.56
N LYS A 94 2.58 16.55 -5.50
CA LYS A 94 3.02 15.92 -4.24
C LYS A 94 1.92 15.82 -3.19
N ASP A 95 0.73 16.33 -3.48
CA ASP A 95 -0.41 16.20 -2.58
C ASP A 95 -0.78 14.73 -2.37
N VAL A 96 -1.20 14.39 -1.15
CA VAL A 96 -1.46 13.02 -0.72
C VAL A 96 -2.86 12.91 -0.15
N LEU A 97 -3.67 12.02 -0.72
CA LEU A 97 -4.94 11.59 -0.14
C LEU A 97 -4.87 10.10 0.15
N VAL A 98 -5.23 9.73 1.38
CA VAL A 98 -5.29 8.33 1.80
C VAL A 98 -6.64 8.07 2.46
N ALA A 99 -7.40 7.12 1.91
CA ALA A 99 -8.61 6.59 2.53
C ALA A 99 -8.38 5.15 2.98
N SER A 100 -8.78 4.80 4.20
CA SER A 100 -8.58 3.44 4.72
C SER A 100 -9.67 3.02 5.70
N ASN A 101 -10.06 1.75 5.60
CA ASN A 101 -10.88 1.06 6.61
C ASN A 101 -10.05 0.13 7.53
N GLY A 102 -8.72 0.25 7.48
CA GLY A 102 -7.76 -0.60 8.20
C GLY A 102 -7.35 -1.88 7.46
N THR A 103 -8.18 -2.39 6.53
CA THR A 103 -7.90 -3.59 5.73
C THR A 103 -7.66 -3.28 4.25
N LYS A 104 -8.43 -2.33 3.72
CA LYS A 104 -8.31 -1.77 2.38
C LYS A 104 -7.82 -0.33 2.48
N TRP A 105 -7.06 0.06 1.47
CA TRP A 105 -6.40 1.35 1.41
C TRP A 105 -6.51 1.87 -0.01
N GLU A 106 -6.96 3.10 -0.15
CA GLU A 106 -6.93 3.86 -1.40
C GLU A 106 -5.96 5.02 -1.20
N VAL A 107 -4.91 5.07 -2.03
CA VAL A 107 -3.85 6.08 -1.92
C VAL A 107 -3.75 6.83 -3.25
N LYS A 108 -4.02 8.13 -3.23
CA LYS A 108 -3.88 9.02 -4.38
C LYS A 108 -2.73 9.99 -4.14
N VAL A 109 -1.72 9.88 -4.99
CA VAL A 109 -0.60 10.79 -5.12
C VAL A 109 -0.27 10.85 -6.60
N ALA A 110 -0.36 12.03 -7.23
CA ALA A 110 -0.16 12.15 -8.68
C ALA A 110 1.31 11.96 -9.09
N ALA A 111 2.25 12.37 -8.24
CA ALA A 111 3.68 12.25 -8.50
C ALA A 111 4.22 10.81 -8.40
N LEU A 112 3.45 9.86 -7.86
CA LEU A 112 3.88 8.47 -7.69
C LEU A 112 3.19 7.54 -8.67
N SER A 113 3.96 6.61 -9.24
CA SER A 113 3.42 5.51 -10.06
C SER A 113 2.51 4.61 -9.22
N HIS A 114 1.62 3.86 -9.89
CA HIS A 114 0.77 2.89 -9.23
C HIS A 114 1.58 1.87 -8.42
N GLU A 115 2.69 1.38 -8.99
CA GLU A 115 3.59 0.42 -8.32
C GLU A 115 4.23 1.00 -7.06
N ALA A 116 4.70 2.24 -7.09
CA ALA A 116 5.30 2.88 -5.92
C ALA A 116 4.28 3.07 -4.79
N LYS A 117 3.05 3.46 -5.13
CA LYS A 117 1.94 3.57 -4.18
C LYS A 117 1.59 2.21 -3.56
N GLN A 118 1.47 1.17 -4.39
CA GLN A 118 1.17 -0.17 -3.92
C GLN A 118 2.28 -0.72 -3.01
N ALA A 119 3.56 -0.50 -3.37
CA ALA A 119 4.69 -0.93 -2.55
C ALA A 119 4.70 -0.25 -1.16
N ALA A 120 4.37 1.05 -1.10
CA ALA A 120 4.24 1.76 0.17
C ALA A 120 3.10 1.19 1.04
N VAL A 121 1.96 0.87 0.43
CA VAL A 121 0.82 0.21 1.11
C VAL A 121 1.20 -1.18 1.58
N ASP A 122 1.84 -2.00 0.74
CA ASP A 122 2.24 -3.36 1.08
C ASP A 122 3.24 -3.38 2.23
N ARG A 123 4.20 -2.45 2.27
CA ARG A 123 5.13 -2.28 3.40
C ARG A 123 4.41 -1.86 4.68
N ALA A 124 3.46 -0.93 4.59
CA ALA A 124 2.63 -0.54 5.74
C ALA A 124 1.76 -1.69 6.26
N LEU A 125 1.30 -2.59 5.39
CA LEU A 125 0.51 -3.77 5.77
C LEU A 125 1.36 -4.92 6.30
N ALA A 126 2.58 -5.12 5.76
CA ALA A 126 3.47 -6.22 6.13
C ALA A 126 4.18 -6.01 7.49
N SER A 127 4.40 -4.77 7.88
CA SER A 127 5.21 -4.38 9.04
C SER A 127 4.50 -4.51 10.40
N SER A 128 3.26 -5.00 10.44
CA SER A 128 2.50 -5.13 11.68
C SER A 128 1.84 -6.50 11.83
N GLY A 129 2.41 -7.36 12.67
CA GLY A 129 1.70 -8.51 13.23
C GLY A 129 0.58 -8.00 14.15
N ASP A 130 -0.68 -8.20 13.77
CA ASP A 130 -1.90 -7.82 14.53
C ASP A 130 -2.09 -6.35 14.96
N VAL A 131 -1.28 -5.39 14.47
CA VAL A 131 -1.30 -4.03 15.04
C VAL A 131 -2.30 -3.06 14.40
N LYS A 132 -2.97 -2.34 15.30
CA LYS A 132 -3.82 -1.14 15.21
C LYS A 132 -3.54 -0.21 14.00
N PRO A 133 -4.57 0.51 13.48
CA PRO A 133 -4.49 1.30 12.24
C PRO A 133 -3.48 2.48 12.26
N ILE A 134 -3.20 3.06 13.42
CA ILE A 134 -2.35 4.26 13.53
C ILE A 134 -0.86 3.97 13.24
N PRO A 135 -0.24 2.93 13.83
CA PRO A 135 1.11 2.50 13.41
C PRO A 135 1.25 2.29 11.89
N ARG A 136 0.25 1.70 11.23
CA ARG A 136 0.27 1.52 9.77
C ARG A 136 0.26 2.84 9.02
N LEU A 137 -0.52 3.82 9.49
CA LEU A 137 -0.54 5.18 8.91
C LEU A 137 0.81 5.88 9.06
N LYS A 138 1.51 5.70 10.19
CA LYS A 138 2.88 6.24 10.36
C LYS A 138 3.86 5.65 9.36
N ILE A 139 3.81 4.33 9.18
CA ILE A 139 4.70 3.63 8.24
C ILE A 139 4.38 4.06 6.81
N LEU A 140 3.09 4.09 6.43
CA LEU A 140 2.68 4.56 5.12
C LEU A 140 3.15 6.01 4.87
N SER A 141 2.98 6.91 5.84
CA SER A 141 3.42 8.30 5.74
C SER A 141 4.93 8.38 5.43
N ASN A 142 5.75 7.64 6.17
CA ASN A 142 7.20 7.60 5.94
C ASN A 142 7.55 7.01 4.56
N GLU A 143 6.90 5.92 4.15
CA GLU A 143 7.11 5.29 2.85
C GLU A 143 6.70 6.20 1.68
N LEU A 144 5.58 6.92 1.80
CA LEU A 144 5.15 7.89 0.79
C LEU A 144 6.11 9.08 0.70
N HIS A 145 6.61 9.57 1.84
CA HIS A 145 7.64 10.59 1.85
C HIS A 145 8.92 10.11 1.15
N LEU A 146 9.40 8.90 1.46
CA LEU A 146 10.60 8.31 0.84
C LEU A 146 10.41 8.10 -0.66
N ALA A 147 9.25 7.58 -1.08
CA ALA A 147 8.94 7.41 -2.50
C ALA A 147 8.92 8.77 -3.22
N LEU A 148 8.31 9.78 -2.60
CA LEU A 148 8.25 11.13 -3.16
C LEU A 148 9.63 11.79 -3.21
N SER A 149 10.48 11.60 -2.21
CA SER A 149 11.84 12.13 -2.21
C SER A 149 12.73 11.43 -3.24
N GLN A 150 12.54 10.13 -3.47
CA GLN A 150 13.22 9.40 -4.55
C GLN A 150 12.76 9.88 -5.94
N THR A 151 11.49 10.24 -6.10
CA THR A 151 11.01 10.86 -7.36
C THR A 151 11.56 12.27 -7.57
N GLN A 152 11.97 12.99 -6.52
CA GLN A 152 12.60 14.31 -6.64
C GLN A 152 13.98 14.28 -7.32
N GLY A 153 14.58 13.10 -7.53
CA GLY A 153 15.83 12.93 -8.29
C GLY A 153 15.66 12.43 -9.73
N LYS A 154 14.47 11.96 -10.12
CA LYS A 154 14.27 11.29 -11.41
C LYS A 154 13.73 12.28 -12.45
N ARG A 155 14.63 12.89 -13.22
CA ARG A 155 14.26 13.68 -14.41
C ARG A 155 13.44 12.78 -15.34
N LEU A 156 12.22 13.19 -15.70
CA LEU A 156 11.44 12.51 -16.72
C LEU A 156 12.23 12.46 -18.01
N SER A 157 12.26 11.29 -18.64
CA SER A 157 12.70 11.18 -20.03
C SER A 157 11.76 11.96 -20.94
N TRP A 158 12.23 12.33 -22.13
CA TRP A 158 11.44 13.07 -23.12
C TRP A 158 10.11 12.38 -23.43
N ASN A 159 10.12 11.05 -23.55
CA ASN A 159 8.92 10.26 -23.86
C ASN A 159 7.90 10.29 -22.71
N GLU A 160 8.35 10.23 -21.46
CA GLU A 160 7.49 10.32 -20.28
C GLU A 160 6.91 11.73 -20.13
N PHE A 161 7.73 12.76 -20.40
CA PHE A 161 7.27 14.16 -20.39
C PHE A 161 6.23 14.43 -21.48
N GLN A 162 6.46 13.94 -22.71
CA GLN A 162 5.50 14.04 -23.79
C GLN A 162 4.18 13.33 -23.44
N SER A 163 4.26 12.11 -22.91
CA SER A 163 3.08 11.32 -22.54
C SER A 163 2.27 12.00 -21.42
N ALA A 164 2.94 12.55 -20.41
CA ALA A 164 2.29 13.25 -19.30
C ALA A 164 1.63 14.58 -19.70
N ASN A 165 2.00 15.14 -20.85
CA ASN A 165 1.45 16.40 -21.37
C ASN A 165 0.66 16.20 -22.68
N ALA A 166 0.41 14.96 -23.09
CA ALA A 166 -0.44 14.63 -24.22
C ALA A 166 -1.86 15.15 -23.94
N GLY A 167 -2.42 15.95 -24.87
CA GLY A 167 -3.74 16.56 -24.72
C GLY A 167 -3.74 18.04 -24.30
N LYS A 168 -2.59 18.64 -23.99
CA LYS A 168 -2.49 20.09 -23.71
C LYS A 168 -2.52 20.99 -24.96
N GLY A 169 -2.65 20.40 -26.16
CA GLY A 169 -2.66 21.12 -27.43
C GLY A 169 -1.33 21.81 -27.76
N TRP A 170 -0.23 21.38 -27.15
CA TRP A 170 1.10 21.93 -27.43
C TRP A 170 1.63 21.39 -28.75
N ASP A 171 2.11 22.28 -29.61
CA ASP A 171 2.92 21.88 -30.76
C ASP A 171 4.28 21.32 -30.31
N GLY A 172 4.98 20.63 -31.22
CA GLY A 172 6.26 19.99 -30.92
C GLY A 172 7.34 20.97 -30.43
N THR A 173 7.33 22.20 -30.93
CA THR A 173 8.29 23.25 -30.57
C THR A 173 8.07 23.73 -29.13
N ARG A 174 6.81 23.94 -28.75
CA ARG A 174 6.42 24.30 -27.38
C ARG A 174 6.70 23.16 -26.43
N MET A 175 6.34 21.93 -26.78
CA MET A 175 6.63 20.73 -25.99
C MET A 175 8.14 20.60 -25.70
N SER A 176 8.99 20.84 -26.71
CA SER A 176 10.45 20.80 -26.56
C SER A 176 10.96 21.90 -25.63
N ARG A 177 10.47 23.13 -25.78
CA ARG A 177 10.88 24.26 -24.94
C ARG A 177 10.50 24.06 -23.47
N GLU A 178 9.30 23.56 -23.22
CA GLU A 178 8.82 23.24 -21.87
C GLU A 178 9.63 22.09 -21.24
N TYR A 179 10.05 21.11 -22.04
CA TYR A 179 10.93 20.04 -21.56
C TYR A 179 12.34 20.52 -21.21
N GLU A 180 12.94 21.39 -22.03
CA GLU A 180 14.24 22.00 -21.71
C GLU A 180 14.14 22.84 -20.42
N THR A 181 13.05 23.59 -20.26
CA THR A 181 12.77 24.34 -19.03
C THR A 181 12.62 23.39 -17.84
N TYR A 182 11.88 22.29 -18.00
CA TYR A 182 11.71 21.25 -16.99
C TYR A 182 13.05 20.60 -16.58
N LYS A 183 13.93 20.30 -17.55
CA LYS A 183 15.28 19.77 -17.28
C LYS A 183 16.16 20.78 -16.54
N ALA A 184 16.07 22.06 -16.89
CA ALA A 184 16.87 23.13 -16.30
C ALA A 184 16.44 23.49 -14.87
N THR A 185 15.14 23.49 -14.57
CA THR A 185 14.62 23.97 -13.28
C THR A 185 14.37 22.87 -12.25
N GLY A 186 14.41 21.59 -12.62
CA GLY A 186 14.20 20.47 -11.69
C GLY A 186 12.77 20.33 -11.12
N HIS A 187 11.91 21.34 -11.30
CA HIS A 187 10.45 21.28 -11.28
C HIS A 187 9.88 22.70 -11.45
N THR A 188 9.02 22.90 -12.46
CA THR A 188 7.84 23.80 -12.45
C THR A 188 7.11 23.71 -13.80
N SER A 189 6.34 22.64 -14.04
CA SER A 189 5.22 22.72 -14.99
C SER A 189 3.94 22.99 -14.18
N GLY A 190 3.96 24.11 -13.47
CA GLY A 190 2.84 24.71 -12.76
C GLY A 190 2.78 26.19 -13.10
N GLY A 191 2.81 26.52 -14.40
CA GLY A 191 2.66 27.88 -14.89
C GLY A 191 1.19 28.24 -15.03
N ALA A 192 0.79 29.27 -14.29
CA ALA A 192 -0.48 29.97 -14.42
C ALA A 192 -0.84 30.27 -15.88
N ILE A 193 -2.11 30.10 -16.23
CA ILE A 193 -2.69 30.75 -17.40
C ILE A 193 -3.88 31.55 -16.89
N ALA A 194 -3.81 32.85 -17.17
CA ALA A 194 -4.83 33.84 -16.91
C ALA A 194 -6.19 33.39 -17.46
N THR A 195 -7.20 33.43 -16.61
CA THR A 195 -8.61 33.31 -17.00
C THR A 195 -9.03 34.59 -17.71
N VAL A 196 -8.95 34.62 -19.04
CA VAL A 196 -9.71 35.56 -19.86
C VAL A 196 -11.00 34.85 -20.25
N GLY A 197 -12.13 35.37 -19.78
CA GLY A 197 -13.44 34.77 -19.95
C GLY A 197 -13.87 34.73 -21.41
N HIS A 198 -14.68 33.71 -21.73
CA HIS A 198 -15.78 33.77 -22.70
C HIS A 198 -16.79 32.68 -22.30
N THR A 199 -17.94 33.12 -21.78
CA THR A 199 -19.13 32.32 -21.56
C THR A 199 -19.83 32.06 -22.90
N ALA A 200 -20.04 30.80 -23.25
CA ALA A 200 -21.07 30.38 -24.19
C ALA A 200 -21.81 29.16 -23.60
N PRO A 201 -23.14 29.17 -23.49
CA PRO A 201 -23.89 28.03 -22.97
C PRO A 201 -24.07 26.98 -24.06
N ILE A 202 -23.64 25.74 -23.79
CA ILE A 202 -24.02 24.57 -24.59
C ILE A 202 -25.13 23.87 -23.82
N THR A 203 -26.35 23.97 -24.33
CA THR A 203 -27.50 23.16 -23.93
C THR A 203 -27.34 21.75 -24.51
N HIS A 204 -27.10 20.77 -23.65
CA HIS A 204 -27.30 19.36 -23.99
C HIS A 204 -28.61 18.87 -23.38
N THR A 205 -29.61 18.71 -24.23
CA THR A 205 -30.74 17.81 -23.98
C THR A 205 -30.30 16.40 -24.33
N SER A 206 -30.25 15.51 -23.34
CA SER A 206 -30.09 14.07 -23.57
C SER A 206 -31.08 13.31 -22.71
N SER A 207 -32.15 12.83 -23.36
CA SER A 207 -33.00 11.76 -22.87
C SER A 207 -32.18 10.47 -22.82
N SER A 208 -31.98 9.89 -21.64
CA SER A 208 -31.35 8.57 -21.50
C SER A 208 -32.40 7.56 -21.04
N SER A 209 -32.61 6.53 -21.87
CA SER A 209 -33.44 5.38 -21.55
C SER A 209 -32.71 4.52 -20.51
N GLY A 210 -33.37 4.27 -19.37
CA GLY A 210 -32.77 3.63 -18.19
C GLY A 210 -32.28 2.18 -18.36
N TRP A 211 -32.38 1.59 -19.54
CA TRP A 211 -31.93 0.22 -19.82
C TRP A 211 -30.41 0.11 -20.06
N GLY A 212 -29.77 1.17 -20.54
CA GLY A 212 -28.32 1.16 -20.79
C GLY A 212 -27.47 1.06 -19.52
N THR A 213 -27.93 1.66 -18.42
CA THR A 213 -27.19 1.72 -17.15
C THR A 213 -27.08 0.35 -16.47
N TRP A 214 -28.14 -0.46 -16.53
CA TRP A 214 -28.16 -1.79 -15.91
C TRP A 214 -27.29 -2.81 -16.67
N ALA A 215 -27.27 -2.72 -18.00
CA ALA A 215 -26.40 -3.57 -18.82
C ALA A 215 -24.91 -3.26 -18.57
N PHE A 216 -24.56 -1.98 -18.41
CA PHE A 216 -23.18 -1.57 -18.11
C PHE A 216 -22.75 -2.03 -16.71
N LEU A 217 -23.64 -1.93 -15.70
CA LEU A 217 -23.36 -2.37 -14.34
C LEU A 217 -23.08 -3.88 -14.26
N GLY A 218 -23.85 -4.69 -15.00
CA GLY A 218 -23.65 -6.15 -15.04
C GLY A 218 -22.29 -6.56 -15.61
N VAL A 219 -21.83 -5.88 -16.67
CA VAL A 219 -20.51 -6.15 -17.28
C VAL A 219 -19.37 -5.75 -16.35
N VAL A 220 -19.50 -4.62 -15.66
CA VAL A 220 -18.48 -4.14 -14.70
C VAL A 220 -18.35 -5.11 -13.51
N VAL A 221 -19.48 -5.57 -12.94
CA VAL A 221 -19.45 -6.53 -11.82
C VAL A 221 -18.82 -7.86 -12.24
N ALA A 222 -19.16 -8.39 -13.42
CA ALA A 222 -18.56 -9.62 -13.93
C ALA A 222 -17.05 -9.48 -14.16
N ALA A 223 -16.61 -8.33 -14.68
CA ALA A 223 -15.18 -8.03 -14.88
C ALA A 223 -14.42 -7.94 -13.55
N VAL A 224 -14.99 -7.27 -12.54
CA VAL A 224 -14.38 -7.17 -11.20
C VAL A 224 -14.28 -8.55 -10.54
N VAL A 225 -15.34 -9.36 -10.59
CA VAL A 225 -15.32 -10.73 -10.07
C VAL A 225 -14.27 -11.59 -10.78
N GLY A 226 -14.16 -11.48 -12.12
CA GLY A 226 -13.13 -12.15 -12.91
C GLY A 226 -11.71 -11.75 -12.49
N ILE A 227 -11.46 -10.45 -12.28
CA ILE A 227 -10.16 -9.93 -11.82
C ILE A 227 -9.83 -10.42 -10.41
N VAL A 228 -10.82 -10.48 -9.50
CA VAL A 228 -10.64 -10.99 -8.13
C VAL A 228 -10.29 -12.48 -8.14
N ILE A 229 -11.01 -13.29 -8.93
CA ILE A 229 -10.73 -14.74 -9.07
C ILE A 229 -9.34 -14.95 -9.67
N TRP A 230 -8.98 -14.18 -10.70
CA TRP A 230 -7.66 -14.26 -11.33
C TRP A 230 -6.53 -13.85 -10.37
N ARG A 231 -6.69 -12.76 -9.61
CA ARG A 231 -5.72 -12.35 -8.58
C ARG A 231 -5.61 -13.35 -7.44
N ARG A 232 -6.70 -14.04 -7.09
CA ARG A 232 -6.67 -15.11 -6.08
C ARG A 232 -5.87 -16.30 -6.60
N ARG A 233 -6.15 -16.77 -7.82
CA ARG A 233 -5.36 -17.83 -8.47
C ARG A 233 -3.88 -17.48 -8.61
N LYS A 234 -3.55 -16.22 -8.94
CA LYS A 234 -2.16 -15.76 -9.03
C LYS A 234 -1.47 -15.79 -7.66
N ARG A 235 -2.12 -15.29 -6.60
CA ARG A 235 -1.59 -15.36 -5.23
C ARG A 235 -1.42 -16.79 -4.72
N ASP A 236 -2.38 -17.66 -5.00
CA ASP A 236 -2.30 -19.07 -4.60
C ASP A 236 -1.20 -19.81 -5.38
N GLY A 237 -0.97 -19.44 -6.65
CA GLY A 237 0.16 -19.91 -7.46
C GLY A 237 1.52 -19.43 -6.95
N ASP A 238 1.63 -18.15 -6.59
CA ASP A 238 2.86 -17.57 -6.01
C ASP A 238 3.19 -18.21 -4.65
N LEU A 239 2.18 -18.43 -3.79
CA LEU A 239 2.35 -19.12 -2.51
C LEU A 239 2.71 -20.60 -2.68
N GLY A 240 2.15 -21.27 -3.70
CA GLY A 240 2.51 -22.65 -4.03
C GLY A 240 3.95 -22.77 -4.51
N ALA A 241 4.42 -21.83 -5.32
CA ALA A 241 5.81 -21.76 -5.76
C ALA A 241 6.77 -21.48 -4.59
N GLU A 242 6.43 -20.53 -3.71
CA GLU A 242 7.22 -20.20 -2.52
C GLU A 242 7.28 -21.37 -1.54
N LEU A 243 6.16 -22.05 -1.30
CA LEU A 243 6.11 -23.25 -0.45
C LEU A 243 6.99 -24.36 -1.03
N LYS A 244 6.88 -24.64 -2.33
CA LYS A 244 7.70 -25.66 -3.01
C LYS A 244 9.19 -25.34 -2.91
N GLN A 245 9.57 -24.08 -3.15
CA GLN A 245 10.96 -23.63 -3.02
C GLN A 245 11.47 -23.78 -1.57
N THR A 246 10.64 -23.46 -0.58
CA THR A 246 11.01 -23.56 0.84
C THR A 246 11.17 -25.04 1.28
N LEU A 247 10.39 -25.95 0.70
CA LEU A 247 10.45 -27.39 1.02
C LEU A 247 11.62 -28.13 0.36
N GLN A 248 12.24 -27.57 -0.69
CA GLN A 248 13.38 -28.22 -1.38
C GLN A 248 14.58 -28.48 -0.47
N HIS A 249 14.89 -27.54 0.44
CA HIS A 249 16.04 -27.69 1.32
C HIS A 249 15.84 -28.79 2.38
N PRO A 250 14.75 -28.84 3.17
CA PRO A 250 14.52 -29.94 4.11
C PRO A 250 14.38 -31.28 3.38
N GLU A 251 13.82 -31.33 2.17
CA GLU A 251 13.83 -32.54 1.32
C GLU A 251 15.23 -33.04 1.02
N ALA A 252 16.12 -32.14 0.56
CA ALA A 252 17.49 -32.49 0.22
C ALA A 252 18.27 -32.97 1.47
N VAL A 253 18.06 -32.32 2.62
CA VAL A 253 18.72 -32.69 3.88
C VAL A 253 18.28 -34.07 4.34
N LEU A 254 16.96 -34.35 4.35
CA LEU A 254 16.44 -35.66 4.76
C LEU A 254 16.86 -36.76 3.78
N ALA A 255 16.87 -36.48 2.47
CA ALA A 255 17.37 -37.43 1.48
C ALA A 255 18.84 -37.78 1.72
N ASP A 256 19.69 -36.78 1.99
CA ASP A 256 21.12 -37.01 2.24
C ASP A 256 21.37 -37.77 3.55
N VAL A 257 20.57 -37.51 4.61
CA VAL A 257 20.67 -38.27 5.87
C VAL A 257 20.33 -39.75 5.65
N VAL A 258 19.25 -40.05 4.92
CA VAL A 258 18.86 -41.44 4.64
C VAL A 258 19.86 -42.15 3.73
N MET A 259 20.38 -41.46 2.70
CA MET A 259 21.36 -42.05 1.79
C MET A 259 22.72 -42.37 2.44
N ASN A 260 23.06 -41.68 3.53
CA ASN A 260 24.33 -41.88 4.23
C ASN A 260 24.15 -42.55 5.61
N MET A 261 22.97 -43.11 5.88
CA MET A 261 22.63 -43.69 7.19
C MET A 261 23.26 -45.07 7.43
N ASP A 262 23.75 -45.71 6.38
CA ASP A 262 24.33 -47.04 6.43
C ASP A 262 25.52 -47.11 7.41
N GLY A 263 25.39 -48.02 8.38
CA GLY A 263 26.40 -48.27 9.42
C GLY A 263 26.33 -47.35 10.65
N LEU A 264 25.27 -46.56 10.81
CA LEU A 264 24.93 -45.92 12.10
C LEU A 264 24.00 -46.76 12.98
N GLU A 265 23.57 -47.94 12.50
CA GLU A 265 22.61 -48.81 13.20
C GLU A 265 23.09 -49.26 14.59
N GLU A 266 24.40 -49.43 14.75
CA GLU A 266 25.03 -49.84 16.01
C GLU A 266 25.24 -48.66 16.98
N HIS A 267 24.98 -47.41 16.55
CA HIS A 267 25.21 -46.23 17.38
C HIS A 267 24.13 -46.10 18.48
N PRO A 268 24.47 -45.85 19.76
CA PRO A 268 23.50 -45.77 20.86
C PRO A 268 22.39 -44.74 20.69
N ARG A 269 22.63 -43.70 19.88
CA ARG A 269 21.66 -42.63 19.58
C ARG A 269 20.88 -42.83 18.28
N PHE A 270 21.04 -43.98 17.60
CA PHE A 270 20.39 -44.25 16.32
C PHE A 270 18.87 -44.17 16.40
N GLY A 271 18.25 -44.72 17.45
CA GLY A 271 16.80 -44.63 17.66
C GLY A 271 16.30 -43.18 17.75
N GLN A 272 17.00 -42.31 18.49
CA GLN A 272 16.64 -40.89 18.60
C GLN A 272 16.77 -40.15 17.26
N LEU A 273 17.77 -40.51 16.46
CA LEU A 273 17.95 -39.95 15.11
C LEU A 273 16.79 -40.37 14.19
N MET A 274 16.39 -41.65 14.24
CA MET A 274 15.27 -42.18 13.43
C MET A 274 13.92 -41.59 13.82
N ASP A 275 13.67 -41.38 15.11
CA ASP A 275 12.46 -40.72 15.59
C ASP A 275 12.39 -39.27 15.11
N ALA A 276 13.51 -38.54 15.22
CA ALA A 276 13.62 -37.16 14.75
C ALA A 276 13.47 -37.05 13.22
N TYR A 277 14.08 -37.99 12.48
CA TYR A 277 13.93 -38.11 11.04
C TYR A 277 12.46 -38.34 10.65
N SER A 278 11.82 -39.35 11.25
CA SER A 278 10.44 -39.73 10.94
C SER A 278 9.44 -38.61 11.27
N ALA A 279 9.65 -37.91 12.39
CA ALA A 279 8.84 -36.75 12.74
C ALA A 279 8.99 -35.61 11.72
N CYS A 280 10.21 -35.36 11.24
CA CYS A 280 10.48 -34.35 10.23
C CYS A 280 9.89 -34.75 8.86
N GLU A 281 10.00 -36.02 8.48
CA GLU A 281 9.47 -36.56 7.23
C GLU A 281 7.92 -36.51 7.20
N ASN A 282 7.26 -36.84 8.31
CA ASN A 282 5.80 -36.75 8.40
C ASN A 282 5.32 -35.30 8.24
N LYS A 283 5.97 -34.35 8.92
CA LYS A 283 5.68 -32.91 8.74
C LYS A 283 5.91 -32.44 7.31
N LEU A 284 6.95 -32.94 6.65
CA LEU A 284 7.22 -32.65 5.24
C LEU A 284 6.09 -33.16 4.35
N LYS A 285 5.66 -34.43 4.53
CA LYS A 285 4.55 -35.04 3.79
C LYS A 285 3.25 -34.27 4.00
N ASP A 286 2.95 -33.89 5.24
CA ASP A 286 1.76 -33.10 5.57
C ASP A 286 1.76 -31.73 4.87
N LEU A 287 2.92 -31.05 4.82
CA LEU A 287 3.06 -29.77 4.13
C LEU A 287 3.01 -29.89 2.60
N LYS A 288 3.48 -31.00 2.02
CA LYS A 288 3.37 -31.26 0.57
C LYS A 288 1.95 -31.59 0.14
N ASN A 289 1.20 -32.30 0.98
CA ASN A 289 -0.17 -32.72 0.69
C ASN A 289 -1.20 -31.66 1.10
N GLY A 290 -0.81 -30.69 1.93
CA GLY A 290 -1.66 -29.59 2.39
C GLY A 290 -1.84 -28.45 1.37
N ALA A 291 -2.82 -27.59 1.62
CA ALA A 291 -3.05 -26.41 0.79
C ALA A 291 -1.94 -25.34 0.96
N PRO A 292 -1.50 -24.68 -0.12
CA PRO A 292 -0.49 -23.63 -0.06
C PRO A 292 -1.05 -22.40 0.65
N THR A 293 -0.69 -22.24 1.91
CA THR A 293 -1.10 -21.14 2.78
C THR A 293 0.13 -20.43 3.35
N ARG A 294 -0.02 -19.16 3.77
CA ARG A 294 1.06 -18.45 4.47
C ARG A 294 1.51 -19.17 5.74
N GLU A 295 0.57 -19.83 6.42
CA GLU A 295 0.88 -20.67 7.57
C GLU A 295 1.72 -21.89 7.17
N ALA A 296 1.41 -22.54 6.05
CA ALA A 296 2.21 -23.63 5.51
C ALA A 296 3.64 -23.18 5.15
N VAL A 297 3.81 -21.99 4.56
CA VAL A 297 5.15 -21.41 4.28
C VAL A 297 5.92 -21.16 5.58
N SER A 298 5.25 -20.60 6.60
CA SER A 298 5.87 -20.40 7.92
C SER A 298 6.29 -21.72 8.56
N LYS A 299 5.42 -22.74 8.53
CA LYS A 299 5.72 -24.10 9.02
C LYS A 299 6.85 -24.76 8.21
N ALA A 300 6.94 -24.52 6.91
CA ALA A 300 8.03 -25.01 6.08
C ALA A 300 9.39 -24.38 6.46
N ARG A 301 9.40 -23.09 6.85
CA ARG A 301 10.62 -22.46 7.38
C ARG A 301 11.03 -23.04 8.72
N ALA A 302 10.07 -23.30 9.62
CA ALA A 302 10.36 -23.99 10.89
C ALA A 302 10.85 -25.44 10.68
N LEU A 303 10.30 -26.13 9.68
CA LEU A 303 10.73 -27.47 9.29
C LEU A 303 12.19 -27.49 8.82
N ASN A 304 12.64 -26.42 8.17
CA ASN A 304 14.03 -26.29 7.77
C ASN A 304 15.00 -26.32 8.97
N ASP A 305 14.65 -25.63 10.07
CA ASP A 305 15.45 -25.64 11.29
C ASP A 305 15.43 -27.01 11.99
N GLU A 306 14.34 -27.77 11.84
CA GLU A 306 14.24 -29.16 12.31
C GLU A 306 15.10 -30.11 11.45
N ALA A 307 15.04 -30.00 10.13
CA ALA A 307 15.89 -30.80 9.23
C ALA A 307 17.39 -30.56 9.49
N ASN A 308 17.79 -29.31 9.72
CA ASN A 308 19.17 -28.97 10.10
C ASN A 308 19.57 -29.47 11.50
N ARG A 309 18.60 -29.71 12.41
CA ARG A 309 18.87 -30.39 13.68
C ARG A 309 19.09 -31.88 13.48
N VAL A 310 18.27 -32.53 12.66
CA VAL A 310 18.46 -33.94 12.27
C VAL A 310 19.83 -34.15 11.63
N ARG A 311 20.23 -33.25 10.72
CA ARG A 311 21.57 -33.29 10.11
C ARG A 311 22.70 -33.19 11.14
N ARG A 312 22.61 -32.25 12.08
CA ARG A 312 23.63 -32.13 13.14
C ARG A 312 23.71 -33.39 14.00
N MET A 313 22.58 -33.99 14.36
CA MET A 313 22.56 -35.25 15.10
C MET A 313 23.20 -36.40 14.30
N PHE A 314 22.95 -36.44 13.00
CA PHE A 314 23.59 -37.40 12.09
C PHE A 314 25.10 -37.19 12.01
N ASP A 315 25.57 -35.96 11.81
CA ASP A 315 26.99 -35.63 11.73
C ASP A 315 27.72 -35.91 13.07
N GLU A 316 27.09 -35.62 14.20
CA GLU A 316 27.58 -35.99 15.54
C GLU A 316 27.73 -37.51 15.70
N ALA A 317 26.71 -38.28 15.29
CA ALA A 317 26.76 -39.74 15.37
C ALA A 317 27.83 -40.33 14.43
N LYS A 318 28.04 -39.69 13.26
CA LYS A 318 29.08 -40.08 12.31
C LYS A 318 30.50 -39.80 12.83
N MET A 319 30.70 -38.70 13.56
CA MET A 319 32.00 -38.38 14.17
C MET A 319 32.33 -39.21 15.41
N ALA A 320 31.31 -39.77 16.08
CA ALA A 320 31.47 -40.62 17.25
C ALA A 320 31.81 -42.08 16.89
N ARG A 321 31.73 -42.45 15.61
CA ARG A 321 32.09 -43.76 15.06
C ARG A 321 33.57 -43.79 14.69
#